data_AF-A0A962WGH2-F1
#
_entry.id   AF-A0A962WGH2-F1
#
_cell.length_a   1.000
_cell.length_b   1.000
_cell.length_c   1.000
_cell.angle_alpha   90.00
_cell.angle_beta   90.00
_cell.angle_gamma   90.00
#
_symmetry.space_group_name_H-M   'P 1'
#
loop_
_entity.id
_entity.type
_entity.pdbx_description
1 polymer ?
#
loop_
_entity_poly.entity_id
_entity_poly.type
_entity_poly.pdbx_seq_one_letter_code
_entity_poly.pdbx_strand_id
1 'polypeptide(L)'
;MAVRMTKPWQPLTADNVARLTGHLGVYELADENGEIVLIGFAGGRSSHGLKGELQAHLQTPPANATRFRVEVTMAYRTRHLELLQAHVHDHDRLPSANREARESLGRLRPA
;
A
#
# COMPACT_ATOMS: atom_id res chain seq x y z
N MET A 1 9.07 3.85 17.38
CA MET A 1 7.87 3.52 16.57
C MET A 1 8.33 3.36 15.14
N ALA A 2 8.22 2.16 14.54
CA ALA A 2 8.68 1.96 13.18
C ALA A 2 7.64 2.54 12.20
N VAL A 3 7.90 3.74 11.68
CA VAL A 3 6.99 4.41 10.72
C VAL A 3 6.85 3.58 9.43
N ARG A 4 7.91 2.89 9.03
CA ARG A 4 7.96 2.04 7.82
C ARG A 4 7.30 0.69 8.06
N MET A 5 6.63 0.14 7.05
CA MET A 5 6.13 -1.24 7.11
C MET A 5 7.31 -2.22 7.12
N THR A 6 7.30 -3.20 8.02
CA THR A 6 8.36 -4.21 8.14
C THR A 6 7.87 -5.63 7.87
N LYS A 7 6.60 -5.78 7.53
CA LYS A 7 5.98 -7.07 7.20
C LYS A 7 6.66 -7.68 5.97
N PRO A 8 6.79 -9.02 5.93
CA PRO A 8 7.49 -9.69 4.85
C PRO A 8 6.75 -9.49 3.53
N TRP A 9 7.52 -9.29 2.46
CA TRP A 9 7.01 -9.31 1.09
C TRP A 9 6.54 -10.70 0.71
N GLN A 10 5.46 -10.76 -0.05
CA GLN A 10 4.90 -11.96 -0.63
C GLN A 10 4.74 -11.75 -2.14
N PRO A 11 4.95 -12.77 -2.98
CA PRO A 11 4.64 -12.68 -4.41
C PRO A 11 3.17 -12.32 -4.63
N LEU A 12 2.90 -11.34 -5.51
CA LEU A 12 1.56 -10.96 -5.93
C LEU A 12 1.02 -12.02 -6.89
N THR A 13 0.43 -13.07 -6.31
CA THR A 13 -0.14 -14.22 -7.01
C THR A 13 -1.53 -14.54 -6.49
N ALA A 14 -2.35 -15.21 -7.30
CA ALA A 14 -3.70 -15.60 -6.90
C ALA A 14 -3.71 -16.48 -5.64
N ASP A 15 -2.76 -17.41 -5.47
CA ASP A 15 -2.67 -18.27 -4.29
C ASP A 15 -2.41 -17.45 -3.01
N ASN A 16 -1.39 -16.59 -3.03
CA ASN A 16 -1.04 -15.77 -1.86
C ASN A 16 -2.17 -14.80 -1.48
N VAL A 17 -2.83 -14.19 -2.47
CA VAL A 17 -3.96 -13.30 -2.22
C VAL A 17 -5.19 -14.08 -1.72
N ALA A 18 -5.43 -15.30 -2.21
CA ALA A 18 -6.56 -16.12 -1.75
C ALA A 18 -6.45 -16.51 -0.26
N ARG A 19 -5.22 -16.62 0.26
CA ARG A 19 -4.93 -16.89 1.69
C ARG A 19 -5.22 -15.70 2.61
N LEU A 20 -5.37 -14.49 2.07
CA LEU A 20 -5.72 -13.33 2.88
C LEU A 20 -7.17 -13.40 3.31
N THR A 21 -7.40 -13.10 4.58
CA THR A 21 -8.74 -12.82 5.11
C THR A 21 -9.12 -11.37 4.76
N GLY A 22 -10.42 -11.11 4.57
CA GLY A 22 -10.95 -9.78 4.23
C GLY A 22 -10.91 -8.78 5.39
N HIS A 23 -9.72 -8.45 5.87
CA HIS A 23 -9.50 -7.49 6.95
C HIS A 23 -9.29 -6.06 6.42
N LEU A 24 -9.50 -5.08 7.29
CA LEU A 24 -9.12 -3.69 7.06
C LEU A 24 -7.63 -3.50 7.32
N GLY A 25 -7.00 -2.54 6.62
CA GLY A 25 -5.59 -2.26 6.83
C GLY A 25 -4.96 -1.49 5.70
N VAL A 26 -3.63 -1.54 5.64
CA VAL A 26 -2.81 -0.94 4.59
C VAL A 26 -2.05 -2.02 3.84
N TYR A 27 -1.71 -1.70 2.60
CA TYR A 27 -0.90 -2.58 1.76
C TYR A 27 0.10 -1.76 0.96
N GLU A 28 1.20 -2.41 0.64
CA GLU A 28 2.19 -1.90 -0.29
C GLU A 28 2.37 -2.90 -1.42
N LEU A 29 2.58 -2.37 -2.63
CA LEU A 29 2.95 -3.13 -3.80
C LEU A 29 4.33 -2.70 -4.27
N ALA A 30 5.14 -3.67 -4.68
CA ALA A 30 6.46 -3.43 -5.23
C ALA A 30 6.65 -4.16 -6.56
N ASP A 31 7.49 -3.60 -7.41
CA ASP A 31 7.93 -4.21 -8.67
C ASP A 31 8.96 -5.33 -8.43
N GLU A 32 9.52 -5.87 -9.52
CA GLU A 32 10.59 -6.87 -9.47
C GLU A 32 11.91 -6.34 -8.87
N ASN A 33 12.21 -5.06 -9.03
CA ASN A 33 13.42 -4.41 -8.51
C ASN A 33 13.34 -4.13 -7.00
N GLY A 34 12.14 -4.16 -6.44
CA GLY A 34 11.87 -3.89 -5.02
C GLY A 34 11.49 -2.45 -4.76
N GLU A 35 11.21 -1.69 -5.82
CA GLU A 35 10.67 -0.34 -5.72
C GLU A 35 9.20 -0.43 -5.32
N ILE A 36 8.82 0.31 -4.26
CA ILE A 36 7.42 0.45 -3.88
C ILE A 36 6.72 1.32 -4.93
N VAL A 37 5.79 0.73 -5.66
CA VAL A 37 5.05 1.38 -6.75
C VAL A 37 3.69 1.90 -6.31
N LEU A 38 3.09 1.30 -5.28
CA LEU A 38 1.81 1.71 -4.71
C LEU A 38 1.81 1.50 -3.20
N ILE A 39 1.28 2.48 -2.47
CA ILE A 39 0.86 2.37 -1.07
C ILE A 39 -0.64 2.67 -1.02
N GLY A 40 -1.43 1.70 -0.57
CA GLY A 40 -2.89 1.77 -0.53
C GLY A 40 -3.46 1.34 0.82
N PHE A 41 -4.78 1.43 0.94
CA PHE A 41 -5.50 0.95 2.12
C PHE A 41 -6.80 0.25 1.75
N ALA A 42 -7.23 -0.66 2.60
CA ALA A 42 -8.56 -1.27 2.57
C ALA A 42 -9.39 -0.76 3.75
N GLY A 43 -10.45 -0.01 3.44
CA GLY A 43 -11.31 0.64 4.42
C GLY A 43 -12.73 0.07 4.46
N GLY A 44 -13.63 0.69 5.22
CA GLY A 44 -15.02 0.23 5.35
C GLY A 44 -15.86 0.25 4.05
N ARG A 45 -15.29 0.80 2.96
CA ARG A 45 -15.89 0.82 1.62
C ARG A 45 -15.26 -0.20 0.67
N SER A 46 -14.18 -0.87 1.09
CA SER A 46 -13.47 -1.86 0.27
C SER A 46 -14.23 -3.19 0.31
N SER A 47 -14.66 -3.66 -0.86
CA SER A 47 -15.28 -4.98 -0.99
C SER A 47 -14.28 -6.06 -0.61
N HIS A 48 -14.57 -6.86 0.41
CA HIS A 48 -13.69 -7.92 0.93
C HIS A 48 -12.35 -7.42 1.51
N GLY A 49 -12.23 -6.16 1.92
CA GLY A 49 -11.04 -5.64 2.61
C GLY A 49 -9.74 -5.78 1.80
N LEU A 50 -8.62 -6.02 2.48
CA LEU A 50 -7.28 -6.18 1.89
C LEU A 50 -7.25 -7.24 0.79
N LYS A 51 -8.02 -8.33 0.96
CA LYS A 51 -8.14 -9.39 -0.06
C LYS A 51 -8.69 -8.83 -1.36
N GLY A 52 -9.82 -8.11 -1.31
CA GLY A 52 -10.46 -7.59 -2.51
C GLY A 52 -9.63 -6.53 -3.24
N GLU A 53 -8.98 -5.64 -2.49
CA GLU A 53 -8.05 -4.66 -3.08
C GLU A 53 -6.90 -5.36 -3.83
N LEU A 54 -6.27 -6.36 -3.21
CA LEU A 54 -5.17 -7.09 -3.85
C LEU A 54 -5.64 -7.99 -5.01
N GLN A 55 -6.88 -8.50 -4.95
CA GLN A 55 -7.49 -9.20 -6.09
C GLN A 55 -7.70 -8.25 -7.28
N ALA A 56 -8.10 -6.99 -7.04
CA ALA A 56 -8.22 -6.01 -8.10
C ALA A 56 -6.85 -5.73 -8.75
N HIS A 57 -5.80 -5.57 -7.94
CA HIS A 57 -4.42 -5.37 -8.43
C HIS A 57 -3.84 -6.59 -9.14
N LEU A 58 -4.30 -7.81 -8.84
CA LEU A 58 -3.92 -9.00 -9.63
C LEU A 58 -4.44 -8.92 -11.07
N GLN A 59 -5.64 -8.38 -11.27
CA GLN A 59 -6.24 -8.25 -12.61
C GLN A 59 -5.64 -7.10 -13.41
N THR A 60 -5.22 -6.04 -12.72
CA THR A 60 -4.59 -4.88 -13.35
C THR A 60 -3.43 -4.40 -12.47
N PRO A 61 -2.25 -5.03 -12.57
CA PRO A 61 -1.10 -4.70 -11.73
C PRO A 61 -0.62 -3.27 -11.99
N PRO A 62 -0.64 -2.38 -10.98
CA PRO A 62 -0.16 -1.02 -11.15
C PRO A 62 1.37 -1.04 -11.33
N ALA A 63 1.86 -0.37 -12.37
CA ALA A 63 3.28 -0.22 -12.67
C ALA A 63 4.09 -1.53 -12.55
N ASN A 64 3.54 -2.63 -13.08
CA ASN A 64 4.16 -3.96 -13.06
C ASN A 64 4.47 -4.50 -11.65
N ALA A 65 3.62 -4.20 -10.66
CA ALA A 65 3.74 -4.77 -9.32
C ALA A 65 3.80 -6.31 -9.36
N THR A 66 4.80 -6.88 -8.69
CA THR A 66 5.02 -8.34 -8.60
C THR A 66 5.00 -8.86 -7.17
N ARG A 67 5.04 -7.97 -6.18
CA ARG A 67 5.06 -8.32 -4.76
C ARG A 67 4.13 -7.41 -3.97
N PHE A 68 3.63 -7.93 -2.86
CA PHE A 68 2.84 -7.17 -1.91
C PHE A 68 3.25 -7.47 -0.47
N ARG A 69 2.90 -6.57 0.44
CA ARG A 69 2.86 -6.82 1.88
C ARG A 69 1.69 -6.07 2.48
N VAL A 70 1.20 -6.57 3.61
CA VAL A 70 0.01 -6.01 4.27
C VAL A 70 0.24 -5.81 5.76
N GLU A 71 -0.44 -4.82 6.30
CA GLU A 71 -0.57 -4.62 7.74
C GLU A 71 -2.06 -4.43 8.07
N VAL A 72 -2.59 -5.36 8.85
CA VAL A 72 -3.97 -5.31 9.35
C VAL A 72 -4.05 -4.24 10.44
N THR A 73 -4.92 -3.25 10.26
CA THR A 73 -5.11 -2.16 11.22
C THR A 73 -6.46 -1.48 11.03
N MET A 74 -7.09 -1.07 12.14
CA MET A 74 -8.29 -0.24 12.11
C MET A 74 -7.97 1.25 11.86
N ALA A 75 -6.73 1.66 12.11
CA ALA A 75 -6.24 3.03 11.86
C ALA A 75 -5.69 3.19 10.43
N TYR A 76 -6.29 2.49 9.46
CA TYR A 76 -5.77 2.38 8.09
C TYR A 76 -5.57 3.72 7.37
N ARG A 77 -6.36 4.75 7.68
CA ARG A 77 -6.21 6.10 7.09
C ARG A 77 -4.95 6.79 7.58
N THR A 78 -4.78 6.90 8.89
CA THR A 78 -3.59 7.51 9.49
C THR A 78 -2.35 6.74 9.09
N ARG A 79 -2.43 5.40 9.16
CA ARG A 79 -1.32 4.52 8.80
C ARG A 79 -0.90 4.66 7.33
N HIS A 80 -1.86 4.81 6.42
CA HIS A 80 -1.61 5.06 5.00
C HIS A 80 -0.84 6.36 4.78
N LEU A 81 -1.26 7.44 5.44
CA LEU A 81 -0.57 8.74 5.35
C LEU A 81 0.85 8.69 5.91
N GLU A 82 1.05 8.01 7.05
CA GLU A 82 2.39 7.81 7.64
C GLU A 82 3.33 7.09 6.66
N LEU A 83 2.86 6.03 6.01
CA LEU A 83 3.66 5.27 5.04
C LEU A 83 3.98 6.10 3.79
N LEU A 84 3.02 6.87 3.28
CA LEU A 84 3.25 7.78 2.17
C LEU A 84 4.29 8.86 2.53
N GLN A 85 4.20 9.44 3.73
CA GLN A 85 5.18 10.42 4.22
C GLN A 85 6.56 9.81 4.40
N ALA A 86 6.66 8.60 4.93
CA ALA A 86 7.93 7.89 5.04
C ALA A 86 8.56 7.64 3.66
N HIS A 87 7.75 7.22 2.68
CA HIS A 87 8.24 7.04 1.31
C HIS A 87 8.72 8.36 0.68
N VAL A 88 7.99 9.46 0.87
CA VAL A 88 8.42 10.80 0.40
C VAL A 88 9.71 11.23 1.10
N HIS A 89 9.84 11.00 2.40
CA HIS A 89 11.07 11.30 3.14
C HIS A 89 12.27 10.50 2.61
N ASP A 90 12.06 9.24 2.24
CA ASP A 90 13.15 8.34 1.82
C ASP A 90 13.51 8.49 0.32
N HIS A 91 12.61 9.02 -0.51
CA HIS A 91 12.78 9.05 -1.97
C HIS A 91 12.47 10.40 -2.64
N ASP A 92 12.10 11.44 -1.89
CA ASP A 92 11.69 12.78 -2.35
C ASP A 92 10.51 12.81 -3.34
N ARG A 93 9.78 11.70 -3.46
CA ARG A 93 8.65 11.53 -4.38
C ARG A 93 7.62 10.56 -3.80
N LEU A 94 6.43 10.55 -4.38
CA LEU A 94 5.45 9.49 -4.11
C LEU A 94 5.71 8.26 -4.99
N PRO A 95 5.21 7.09 -4.57
CA PRO A 95 5.18 5.92 -5.44
C PRO A 95 4.54 6.24 -6.79
N SER A 96 4.99 5.57 -7.85
CA SER A 96 4.60 5.88 -9.22
C SER A 96 3.08 5.84 -9.44
N ALA A 97 2.38 4.88 -8.84
CA ALA A 97 0.93 4.74 -8.91
C ALA A 97 0.16 5.62 -7.89
N ASN A 98 0.86 6.34 -7.00
CA ASN A 98 0.27 7.33 -6.10
C ASN A 98 0.50 8.78 -6.56
N ARG A 99 1.07 9.01 -7.75
CA ARG A 99 1.45 10.36 -8.21
C ARG A 99 0.28 11.36 -8.23
N GLU A 100 -0.91 10.92 -8.64
CA GLU A 100 -2.10 11.78 -8.65
C GLU A 100 -2.63 12.08 -7.24
N ALA A 101 -2.34 11.23 -6.25
CA ALA A 101 -2.69 11.47 -4.85
C ALA A 101 -1.81 12.57 -4.20
N ARG A 102 -0.79 13.09 -4.90
CA ARG A 102 0.06 14.18 -4.39
C ARG A 102 -0.73 15.44 -4.09
N GLU A 103 -1.80 15.69 -4.84
CA GLU A 103 -2.61 16.90 -4.68
C GLU A 103 -3.51 16.83 -3.44
N SER A 104 -3.87 15.62 -2.98
CA SER A 104 -4.72 15.38 -1.82
C SER A 104 -3.94 15.13 -0.51
N LEU A 105 -2.64 14.81 -0.61
CA LEU A 105 -1.71 14.80 0.52
C LEU A 105 -1.43 16.25 0.96
N GLY A 106 -2.18 16.73 1.95
CA GLY A 106 -1.87 18.01 2.61
C GLY A 106 -0.39 18.05 3.02
N ARG A 107 0.30 19.16 2.69
CA ARG A 107 1.71 19.34 3.07
C ARG A 107 1.81 19.45 4.58
N LEU A 108 2.43 18.49 5.25
CA LEU A 108 2.93 18.71 6.61
C LEU A 108 4.08 19.71 6.50
N ARG A 109 3.82 20.96 6.86
CA ARG A 109 4.88 21.92 7.16
C ARG A 109 5.35 21.62 8.59
N PRO A 110 6.65 21.39 8.84
CA PRO A 110 7.16 21.43 10.20
C PRO A 110 6.87 22.81 10.79
N ALA A 111 6.49 22.84 12.08
CA ALA A 111 6.44 24.06 12.87
C ALA A 111 7.86 24.54 13.19
#